data_AF-A0A4W5LBG5-F1
#
_entry.id   AF-A0A4W5LBG5-F1
#
_cell.length_a   1.000
_cell.length_b   1.000
_cell.length_c   1.000
_cell.angle_alpha   90.00
_cell.angle_beta   90.00
_cell.angle_gamma   90.00
#
_symmetry.space_group_name_H-M   'P 1'
#
loop_
_entity.id
_entity.type
_entity.pdbx_description
1 polymer ?
#
loop_
_entity_poly.entity_id
_entity_poly.type
_entity_poly.pdbx_seq_one_letter_code
_entity_poly.pdbx_strand_id
1 'polypeptide(L)'
;MADDKDVLRDVWFGRIPTCFTLYQDEITEREAEPFYLLLPRMSYLTLVTDKVKKHFLKVMKAEDVEEMWFDFEGTSLKWHYPIGLLFDLHASNTALPWNITVHFKNFPERDLLHCPSNSVIEAHFMSSIKEADALKHKSQVINDMQKKDHKQLWMGLQNEHDSAFRNLRKH
;
A
#
# COMPACT_ATOMS: atom_id res chain seq x y z
N MET A 1 18.55 -7.93 -22.70
CA MET A 1 17.88 -9.14 -22.16
C MET A 1 18.22 -9.45 -20.70
N ALA A 2 19.48 -9.38 -20.24
CA ALA A 2 19.79 -9.42 -18.79
C ALA A 2 19.43 -8.08 -18.12
N ASP A 3 19.81 -6.98 -18.76
CA ASP A 3 19.61 -5.59 -18.30
C ASP A 3 18.14 -5.26 -17.99
N ASP A 4 17.21 -5.60 -18.89
CA ASP A 4 15.77 -5.35 -18.70
C ASP A 4 15.20 -6.09 -17.48
N LYS A 5 15.73 -7.28 -17.16
CA LYS A 5 15.28 -8.07 -16.00
C LYS A 5 15.79 -7.50 -14.68
N ASP A 6 16.97 -6.90 -14.71
CA ASP A 6 17.55 -6.23 -13.55
C ASP A 6 16.77 -4.94 -13.26
N VAL A 7 16.45 -4.13 -14.28
CA VAL A 7 15.57 -2.95 -14.11
C VAL A 7 14.21 -3.31 -13.52
N LEU A 8 13.55 -4.37 -14.04
CA LEU A 8 12.27 -4.82 -13.48
C LEU A 8 12.39 -5.29 -12.03
N ARG A 9 13.51 -5.92 -11.66
CA ARG A 9 13.78 -6.33 -10.29
C ARG A 9 13.94 -5.10 -9.40
N ASP A 10 14.72 -4.12 -9.82
CA ASP A 10 15.01 -2.93 -9.03
C ASP A 10 13.76 -2.08 -8.80
N VAL A 11 12.89 -1.98 -9.81
CA VAL A 11 11.57 -1.35 -9.66
C VAL A 11 10.70 -2.10 -8.65
N TRP A 12 10.63 -3.44 -8.76
CA TRP A 12 9.78 -4.26 -7.89
C TRP A 12 10.24 -4.25 -6.42
N PHE A 13 11.55 -4.35 -6.20
CA PHE A 13 12.14 -4.41 -4.87
C PHE A 13 12.49 -3.04 -4.29
N GLY A 14 12.11 -1.94 -4.95
CA GLY A 14 12.24 -0.60 -4.40
C GLY A 14 11.60 -0.48 -3.00
N ARG A 15 12.33 0.11 -2.05
CA ARG A 15 11.88 0.31 -0.67
C ARG A 15 11.99 1.78 -0.26
N ILE A 16 11.12 2.21 0.64
CA ILE A 16 11.14 3.54 1.26
C ILE A 16 11.28 3.38 2.78
N PRO A 17 12.36 3.90 3.40
CA PRO A 17 12.47 3.92 4.85
C PRO A 17 11.43 4.87 5.42
N THR A 18 10.55 4.33 6.25
CA THR A 18 9.38 5.03 6.77
C THR A 18 9.35 4.94 8.29
N CYS A 19 9.08 6.07 8.94
CA CYS A 19 8.82 6.18 10.36
C CYS A 19 7.33 6.43 10.55
N PHE A 20 6.65 5.56 11.28
CA PHE A 20 5.26 5.75 11.66
C PHE A 20 5.20 6.28 13.09
N THR A 21 4.51 7.39 13.29
CA THR A 21 4.28 7.99 14.61
C THR A 21 2.77 8.07 14.86
N LEU A 22 2.32 7.74 16.06
CA LEU A 22 0.90 7.90 16.41
C LEU A 22 0.57 9.39 16.54
N TYR A 23 -0.60 9.81 16.06
CA TYR A 23 -1.05 11.18 16.20
C TYR A 23 -1.14 11.61 17.67
N GLN A 24 -0.71 12.84 17.98
CA GLN A 24 -0.48 13.29 19.35
C GLN A 24 -1.75 13.39 20.19
N ASP A 25 -2.91 13.65 19.58
CA ASP A 25 -4.18 13.75 20.28
C ASP A 25 -4.92 12.40 20.40
N GLU A 26 -4.31 11.29 19.95
CA GLU A 26 -4.88 9.95 20.15
C GLU A 26 -4.81 9.55 21.63
N ILE A 27 -5.91 9.00 22.14
CA ILE A 27 -6.00 8.62 23.56
C ILE A 27 -5.29 7.27 23.75
N THR A 28 -4.10 7.31 24.36
CA THR A 28 -3.30 6.12 24.66
C THR A 28 -3.22 5.82 26.16
N GLU A 29 -3.11 4.54 26.53
CA GLU A 29 -2.84 4.10 27.90
C GLU A 29 -1.40 4.39 28.34
N ARG A 30 -0.47 4.48 27.39
CA ARG A 30 0.97 4.75 27.56
C ARG A 30 1.54 5.39 26.30
N GLU A 31 2.71 6.00 26.43
CA GLU A 31 3.43 6.60 25.29
C GLU A 31 3.66 5.57 24.18
N ALA A 32 3.34 5.96 22.95
CA ALA A 32 3.46 5.13 21.76
C ALA A 32 4.84 5.33 21.11
N GLU A 33 5.69 4.30 21.14
CA GLU A 33 6.97 4.37 20.44
C GLU A 33 6.78 4.39 18.91
N PRO A 34 7.56 5.18 18.15
CA PRO A 34 7.53 5.17 16.70
C PRO A 34 7.87 3.79 16.12
N PHE A 35 7.25 3.44 14.99
CA PHE A 35 7.47 2.17 14.30
C PHE A 35 8.17 2.38 12.97
N TYR A 36 9.33 1.75 12.77
CA TYR A 36 10.11 1.88 11.54
C TYR A 36 9.90 0.68 10.62
N LEU A 37 9.67 0.95 9.33
CA LEU A 37 9.46 -0.09 8.32
C LEU A 37 10.00 0.33 6.94
N LEU A 38 10.55 -0.63 6.20
CA LEU A 38 10.87 -0.45 4.79
C LEU A 38 9.63 -0.77 3.95
N LEU A 39 8.95 0.26 3.44
CA LEU A 39 7.74 0.08 2.65
C LEU A 39 8.06 -0.27 1.19
N PRO A 40 7.40 -1.28 0.58
CA PRO A 40 7.53 -1.59 -0.85
C PRO A 40 6.87 -0.52 -1.72
N ARG A 41 7.62 0.06 -2.67
CA ARG A 41 7.12 1.12 -3.57
C ARG A 41 5.92 0.70 -4.40
N MET A 42 5.87 -0.58 -4.81
CA MET A 42 4.85 -1.11 -5.73
C MET A 42 3.58 -1.62 -5.04
N SER A 43 3.47 -1.51 -3.71
CA SER A 43 2.31 -1.96 -2.95
C SER A 43 1.44 -0.80 -2.46
N TYR A 44 0.42 -1.11 -1.68
CA TYR A 44 -0.53 -0.18 -1.07
C TYR A 44 -0.33 -0.13 0.45
N LEU A 45 -0.53 1.04 1.07
CA LEU A 45 -0.32 1.24 2.51
C LEU A 45 -1.10 0.20 3.34
N THR A 46 -2.41 0.12 3.14
CA THR A 46 -3.31 -0.77 3.90
C THR A 46 -3.02 -2.26 3.71
N LEU A 47 -2.23 -2.64 2.70
CA LEU A 47 -1.84 -4.04 2.46
C LEU A 47 -0.61 -4.47 3.27
N VAL A 48 0.29 -3.54 3.59
CA VAL A 48 1.62 -3.86 4.15
C VAL A 48 1.85 -3.36 5.57
N THR A 49 0.87 -2.65 6.14
CA THR A 49 0.98 -2.01 7.47
C THR A 49 0.30 -2.79 8.59
N ASP A 50 0.02 -4.09 8.42
CA ASP A 50 -0.57 -4.93 9.49
C ASP A 50 0.25 -4.93 10.78
N LYS A 51 1.59 -4.91 10.66
CA LYS A 51 2.50 -4.85 11.81
C LYS A 51 2.43 -3.49 12.50
N VAL A 52 2.28 -2.40 11.74
CA VAL A 52 2.11 -1.03 12.24
C VAL A 52 0.80 -0.94 13.02
N LYS A 53 -0.30 -1.43 12.44
CA LYS A 53 -1.61 -1.49 13.11
C LYS A 53 -1.51 -2.26 14.43
N LYS A 54 -0.97 -3.48 14.41
CA LYS A 54 -0.79 -4.30 15.62
C LYS A 54 0.12 -3.66 16.66
N HIS A 55 1.07 -2.83 16.27
CA HIS A 55 1.95 -2.12 17.20
C HIS A 55 1.18 -1.07 17.99
N PHE A 56 0.49 -0.16 17.30
CA PHE A 56 -0.26 0.93 17.95
C PHE A 56 -1.51 0.46 18.68
N LEU A 57 -2.17 -0.62 18.22
CA LEU A 57 -3.30 -1.20 18.96
C LEU A 57 -2.93 -1.72 20.37
N LYS A 58 -1.64 -1.94 20.69
CA LYS A 58 -1.20 -2.36 22.03
C LYS A 58 -1.18 -1.24 23.07
N VAL A 59 -1.35 0.01 22.65
CA VAL A 59 -1.34 1.19 23.51
C VAL A 59 -2.67 1.95 23.48
N MET A 60 -3.57 1.58 22.57
CA MET A 60 -4.90 2.18 22.40
C MET A 60 -5.95 1.42 23.20
N LYS A 61 -6.96 2.13 23.71
CA LYS A 61 -8.15 1.51 24.30
C LYS A 61 -9.08 1.01 23.19
N ALA A 62 -9.74 -0.13 23.40
CA ALA A 62 -10.60 -0.75 22.40
C ALA A 62 -11.79 0.14 21.96
N GLU A 63 -12.29 1.01 22.84
CA GLU A 63 -13.37 1.96 22.56
C GLU A 63 -12.95 3.13 21.67
N ASP A 64 -11.65 3.38 21.58
CA ASP A 64 -11.05 4.51 20.86
C ASP A 64 -10.49 4.10 19.49
N VAL A 65 -10.69 2.85 19.07
CA VAL A 65 -10.14 2.29 17.83
C VAL A 65 -11.20 2.24 16.74
N GLU A 66 -11.08 3.12 15.74
CA GLU A 66 -11.83 3.05 14.49
C GLU A 66 -10.93 2.55 13.33
N GLU A 67 -11.26 2.94 12.09
CA GLU A 67 -10.46 2.60 10.92
C GLU A 67 -9.12 3.38 10.92
N MET A 68 -8.03 2.64 10.77
CA MET A 68 -6.69 3.21 10.71
C MET A 68 -6.47 3.94 9.39
N TRP A 69 -6.03 5.19 9.46
CA TRP A 69 -5.65 5.98 8.29
C TRP A 69 -4.33 6.71 8.51
N PHE A 70 -3.77 7.25 7.43
CA PHE A 70 -2.42 7.80 7.40
C PHE A 70 -2.41 9.24 6.91
N ASP A 71 -1.55 10.03 7.52
CA ASP A 71 -1.32 11.44 7.20
C ASP A 71 0.16 11.68 6.91
N PHE A 72 0.42 12.65 6.03
CA PHE A 72 1.73 13.26 5.87
C PHE A 72 1.58 14.78 5.83
N GLU A 73 2.10 15.46 6.85
CA GLU A 73 2.08 16.94 6.97
C GLU A 73 0.68 17.55 6.77
N GLY A 74 -0.36 16.89 7.31
CA GLY A 74 -1.76 17.33 7.19
C GLY A 74 -2.44 16.91 5.88
N THR A 75 -1.76 16.14 5.02
CA THR A 75 -2.35 15.52 3.83
C THR A 75 -2.70 14.05 4.08
N SER A 76 -3.99 13.74 4.05
CA SER A 76 -4.53 12.38 4.10
C SER A 76 -4.02 11.52 2.93
N LEU A 77 -3.32 10.43 3.25
CA LEU A 77 -2.69 9.54 2.26
C LEU A 77 -3.69 8.53 1.70
N LYS A 78 -3.97 8.63 0.39
CA LYS A 78 -4.90 7.76 -0.34
C LYS A 78 -4.35 6.34 -0.48
N TRP A 79 -4.88 5.39 0.28
CA TRP A 79 -4.40 4.01 0.30
C TRP A 79 -4.40 3.31 -1.07
N HIS A 80 -5.31 3.71 -1.97
CA HIS A 80 -5.46 3.14 -3.31
C HIS A 80 -4.40 3.67 -4.30
N TYR A 81 -3.55 4.61 -3.88
CA TYR A 81 -2.38 5.01 -4.67
C TYR A 81 -1.17 4.17 -4.22
N PRO A 82 -0.30 3.72 -5.16
CA PRO A 82 0.91 3.01 -4.80
C PRO A 82 1.79 3.82 -3.84
N ILE A 83 2.41 3.16 -2.88
CA ILE A 83 3.27 3.79 -1.86
C ILE A 83 4.36 4.65 -2.49
N GLY A 84 5.01 4.13 -3.55
CA GLY A 84 6.04 4.87 -4.27
C GLY A 84 5.54 6.17 -4.88
N LEU A 85 4.31 6.18 -5.40
CA LEU A 85 3.68 7.37 -5.96
C LEU A 85 3.38 8.40 -4.86
N LEU A 86 2.81 7.97 -3.73
CA LEU A 86 2.54 8.85 -2.60
C LEU A 86 3.82 9.52 -2.09
N PHE A 87 4.89 8.74 -1.91
CA PHE A 87 6.17 9.26 -1.48
C PHE A 87 6.77 10.22 -2.52
N ASP A 88 6.80 9.83 -3.79
CA ASP A 88 7.43 10.65 -4.83
C ASP A 88 6.69 11.99 -5.01
N LEU A 89 5.35 12.00 -4.83
CA LEU A 89 4.51 13.18 -4.94
C LEU A 89 4.61 14.12 -3.73
N HIS A 90 4.67 13.58 -2.51
CA HIS A 90 4.54 14.37 -1.28
C HIS A 90 5.85 14.57 -0.52
N ALA A 91 6.78 13.62 -0.58
CA ALA A 91 7.92 13.53 0.35
C ALA A 91 9.28 13.30 -0.33
N SER A 92 9.37 13.26 -1.67
CA SER A 92 10.64 13.01 -2.38
C SER A 92 11.75 14.04 -2.08
N ASN A 93 11.35 15.27 -1.73
CA ASN A 93 12.27 16.36 -1.43
C ASN A 93 12.51 16.55 0.08
N THR A 94 11.96 15.67 0.93
CA THR A 94 12.15 15.74 2.38
C THR A 94 13.25 14.79 2.86
N ALA A 95 13.77 15.05 4.05
CA ALA A 95 14.78 14.17 4.65
C ALA A 95 14.16 12.82 5.00
N LEU A 96 14.85 11.73 4.67
CA LEU A 96 14.49 10.40 5.12
C LEU A 96 14.75 10.22 6.62
N PRO A 97 13.98 9.35 7.33
CA PRO A 97 12.89 8.52 6.81
C PRO A 97 11.61 9.31 6.50
N TRP A 98 10.75 8.75 5.64
CA TRP A 98 9.42 9.30 5.40
C TRP A 98 8.59 9.23 6.69
N ASN A 99 8.23 10.38 7.25
CA ASN A 99 7.52 10.47 8.53
C ASN A 99 6.01 10.46 8.31
N ILE A 100 5.36 9.32 8.51
CA ILE A 100 3.91 9.16 8.39
C ILE A 100 3.28 9.22 9.78
N THR A 101 2.22 10.02 9.91
CA THR A 101 1.39 10.04 11.10
C THR A 101 0.25 9.02 10.97
N VAL A 102 0.02 8.24 12.02
CA VAL A 102 -1.03 7.23 12.09
C VAL A 102 -2.18 7.75 12.94
N HIS A 103 -3.39 7.57 12.44
CA HIS A 103 -4.63 7.97 13.10
C HIS A 103 -5.58 6.77 13.19
N PHE A 104 -6.40 6.75 14.24
CA PHE A 104 -7.47 5.78 14.48
C PHE A 104 -8.84 6.43 14.68
N LYS A 105 -8.91 7.75 14.79
CA LYS A 105 -10.16 8.52 14.88
C LYS A 105 -10.27 9.55 13.77
N ASN A 106 -11.45 10.17 13.65
CA ASN A 106 -11.71 11.29 12.76
C ASN A 106 -11.36 10.98 11.30
N PHE A 107 -11.82 9.81 10.81
CA PHE A 107 -11.55 9.39 9.44
C PHE A 107 -12.02 10.47 8.43
N PRO A 108 -11.15 10.92 7.51
CA PRO A 108 -11.48 11.99 6.58
C PRO A 108 -12.33 11.48 5.41
N GLU A 109 -13.63 11.31 5.68
CA GLU A 109 -14.67 10.79 4.76
C GLU A 109 -14.70 11.47 3.38
N ARG A 110 -14.29 12.73 3.31
CA ARG A 110 -14.29 13.51 2.05
C ARG A 110 -13.08 13.24 1.17
N ASP A 111 -11.97 12.81 1.77
CA ASP A 111 -10.67 12.74 1.11
C ASP A 111 -10.19 11.30 0.90
N LEU A 112 -10.64 10.37 1.75
CA LEU A 112 -10.25 8.96 1.73
C LEU A 112 -11.43 8.03 1.46
N LEU A 113 -11.13 6.95 0.73
CA LEU A 113 -12.03 5.81 0.58
C LEU A 113 -11.81 4.85 1.75
N HIS A 114 -12.86 4.22 2.26
CA HIS A 114 -12.72 3.14 3.23
C HIS A 114 -12.03 1.91 2.63
N CYS A 115 -11.28 1.19 3.46
CA CYS A 115 -10.60 -0.05 3.14
C CYS A 115 -10.90 -1.12 4.21
N PRO A 116 -12.14 -1.64 4.28
CA PRO A 116 -12.57 -2.56 5.33
C PRO A 116 -11.88 -3.94 5.27
N SER A 117 -11.33 -4.33 4.12
CA SER A 117 -10.71 -5.64 3.94
C SER A 117 -9.76 -5.69 2.75
N ASN A 118 -8.89 -6.71 2.76
CA ASN A 118 -7.97 -6.99 1.66
C ASN A 118 -8.68 -7.27 0.33
N SER A 119 -9.94 -7.73 0.35
CA SER A 119 -10.71 -7.95 -0.88
C SER A 119 -11.03 -6.64 -1.61
N VAL A 120 -11.12 -5.52 -0.90
CA VAL A 120 -11.30 -4.19 -1.51
C VAL A 120 -10.03 -3.77 -2.24
N ILE A 121 -8.86 -4.05 -1.66
CA ILE A 121 -7.55 -3.80 -2.27
C ILE A 121 -7.38 -4.69 -3.52
N GLU A 122 -7.70 -5.98 -3.41
CA GLU A 122 -7.67 -6.92 -4.55
C GLU A 122 -8.59 -6.45 -5.70
N ALA A 123 -9.81 -6.01 -5.38
CA ALA A 123 -10.75 -5.50 -6.36
C ALA A 123 -10.22 -4.23 -7.05
N HIS A 124 -9.66 -3.29 -6.29
CA HIS A 124 -9.05 -2.08 -6.84
C HIS A 124 -7.88 -2.42 -7.77
N PHE A 125 -6.94 -3.26 -7.31
CA PHE A 125 -5.79 -3.72 -8.09
C PHE A 125 -6.21 -4.38 -9.41
N MET A 126 -7.18 -5.29 -9.35
CA MET A 126 -7.69 -5.96 -10.56
C MET A 126 -8.43 -5.00 -11.49
N SER A 127 -9.13 -3.99 -10.95
CA SER A 127 -9.75 -2.94 -11.76
C SER A 127 -8.70 -2.15 -12.55
N SER A 128 -7.61 -1.72 -11.89
CA SER A 128 -6.52 -0.99 -12.54
C SER A 128 -5.82 -1.82 -13.62
N ILE A 129 -5.64 -3.12 -13.42
CA ILE A 129 -5.07 -4.02 -14.44
C ILE A 129 -6.01 -4.16 -15.64
N LYS A 130 -7.31 -4.34 -15.40
CA LYS A 130 -8.31 -4.45 -16.47
C LYS A 130 -8.39 -3.18 -17.30
N GLU A 131 -8.35 -2.02 -16.65
CA GLU A 131 -8.32 -0.73 -17.33
C GLU A 131 -7.05 -0.57 -18.18
N ALA A 132 -5.89 -0.91 -17.62
CA ALA A 132 -4.63 -0.89 -18.37
C ALA A 132 -4.67 -1.85 -19.58
N ASP A 133 -5.29 -3.02 -19.47
CA ASP A 133 -5.45 -3.96 -20.57
C ASP A 133 -6.50 -3.51 -21.60
N ALA A 134 -7.55 -2.82 -21.17
CA ALA A 134 -8.51 -2.19 -22.07
C ALA A 134 -7.82 -1.19 -23.01
N LEU A 135 -6.89 -0.40 -22.48
CA LEU A 135 -6.12 0.57 -23.27
C LEU A 135 -5.08 -0.09 -24.18
N LYS A 136 -4.37 -1.11 -23.70
CA LYS A 136 -3.28 -1.75 -24.47
C LYS A 136 -3.76 -2.76 -25.49
N HIS A 137 -4.75 -3.58 -25.12
CA HIS A 137 -5.13 -4.78 -25.87
C HIS A 137 -6.65 -4.93 -25.99
N LYS A 138 -7.43 -3.87 -25.73
CA LYS A 138 -8.91 -3.92 -25.77
C LYS A 138 -9.49 -5.01 -24.85
N SER A 139 -8.84 -5.23 -23.71
CA SER A 139 -9.20 -6.22 -22.69
C SER A 139 -9.08 -7.69 -23.14
N GLN A 140 -8.46 -7.98 -24.28
CA GLN A 140 -8.36 -9.35 -24.79
C GLN A 140 -7.54 -10.25 -23.86
N VAL A 141 -6.36 -9.81 -23.46
CA VAL A 141 -5.41 -10.62 -22.68
C VAL A 141 -5.98 -10.93 -21.30
N ILE A 142 -6.52 -9.93 -20.59
CA ILE A 142 -7.05 -10.13 -19.23
C ILE A 142 -8.33 -10.98 -19.22
N ASN A 143 -9.13 -10.93 -20.29
CA ASN A 143 -10.37 -11.71 -20.41
C ASN A 143 -10.10 -13.17 -20.82
N ASP A 144 -9.01 -13.43 -21.54
CA ASP A 144 -8.59 -14.80 -21.90
C ASP A 144 -7.94 -15.55 -20.73
N MET A 145 -7.51 -14.83 -19.69
CA MET A 145 -6.95 -15.42 -18.45
C MET A 145 -8.00 -16.15 -17.61
N GLN A 146 -7.59 -17.25 -16.97
CA GLN A 146 -8.45 -17.96 -16.03
C GLN A 146 -8.47 -17.26 -14.66
N LYS A 147 -9.52 -17.51 -13.87
CA LYS A 147 -9.64 -16.97 -12.49
C LYS A 147 -8.44 -17.28 -11.60
N LYS A 148 -7.76 -18.41 -11.83
CA LYS A 148 -6.54 -18.78 -11.09
C LYS A 148 -5.37 -17.85 -11.42
N ASP A 149 -5.30 -17.34 -12.64
CA ASP A 149 -4.24 -16.46 -13.14
C ASP A 149 -4.43 -15.06 -12.53
N HIS A 150 -5.68 -14.57 -12.46
CA HIS A 150 -6.01 -13.34 -11.73
C HIS A 150 -5.61 -13.43 -10.25
N LYS A 151 -5.88 -14.56 -9.60
CA LYS A 151 -5.43 -14.79 -8.21
C LYS A 151 -3.91 -14.83 -8.09
N GLN A 152 -3.19 -15.38 -9.06
CA GLN A 152 -1.73 -15.38 -9.05
C GLN A 152 -1.14 -13.98 -9.17
N LEU A 153 -1.74 -13.08 -9.97
CA LEU A 153 -1.33 -11.66 -10.01
C LEU A 153 -1.47 -11.01 -8.64
N TRP A 154 -2.62 -11.17 -7.99
CA TRP A 154 -2.87 -10.64 -6.66
C TRP A 154 -1.92 -11.23 -5.61
N MET A 155 -1.76 -12.55 -5.57
CA MET A 155 -0.85 -13.22 -4.64
C MET A 155 0.61 -12.83 -4.86
N GLY A 156 1.00 -12.53 -6.10
CA GLY A 156 2.31 -11.99 -6.43
C GLY A 156 2.56 -10.63 -5.79
N LEU A 157 1.58 -9.73 -5.84
CA LEU A 157 1.64 -8.44 -5.17
C LEU A 157 1.67 -8.59 -3.64
N GLN A 158 0.72 -9.35 -3.08
CA GLN A 158 0.55 -9.50 -1.64
C GLN A 158 1.75 -10.13 -0.95
N ASN A 159 2.38 -11.13 -1.55
CA ASN A 159 3.51 -11.85 -0.96
C ASN A 159 4.87 -11.32 -1.43
N GLU A 160 4.89 -10.18 -2.13
CA GLU A 160 6.09 -9.61 -2.78
C GLU A 160 6.84 -10.60 -3.69
N HIS A 161 6.14 -11.62 -4.20
CA HIS A 161 6.72 -12.74 -4.92
C HIS A 161 6.82 -12.45 -6.42
N ASP A 162 7.99 -11.96 -6.81
CA ASP A 162 8.33 -11.50 -8.16
C ASP A 162 8.11 -12.55 -9.27
N SER A 163 8.31 -13.84 -9.01
CA SER A 163 8.18 -14.87 -10.05
C SER A 163 6.72 -15.16 -10.47
N ALA A 164 5.74 -14.88 -9.61
CA ALA A 164 4.32 -14.99 -9.96
C ALA A 164 3.86 -13.86 -10.89
N PHE A 165 4.37 -12.64 -10.67
CA PHE A 165 4.06 -11.46 -11.48
C PHE A 165 4.71 -11.53 -12.88
N ARG A 166 5.94 -12.05 -12.96
CA ARG A 166 6.71 -12.15 -14.22
C ARG A 166 6.15 -13.17 -15.21
N ASN A 167 5.53 -14.24 -14.73
CA ASN A 167 5.05 -15.31 -15.63
C ASN A 167 3.78 -14.91 -16.40
N LEU A 168 2.99 -13.98 -15.87
CA LEU A 168 1.71 -13.57 -16.45
C LEU A 168 1.82 -12.35 -17.37
N ARG A 169 2.92 -11.59 -17.30
CA ARG A 169 3.16 -10.39 -18.11
C ARG A 169 3.95 -10.65 -19.40
N LYS A 170 4.29 -11.92 -19.69
CA LYS A 170 5.06 -12.34 -20.88
C LYS A 170 4.20 -12.66 -22.11
N HIS A 171 2.88 -12.59 -21.97
CA HIS A 171 1.91 -12.70 -23.06
C HIS A 171 1.25 -11.34 -23.27
#